data_AF-A0A2S5D3A1-F1
#
_entry.id   AF-A0A2S5D3A1-F1
#
_cell.length_a   1.000
_cell.length_b   1.000
_cell.length_c   1.000
_cell.angle_alpha   90.00
_cell.angle_beta   90.00
_cell.angle_gamma   90.00
#
_symmetry.space_group_name_H-M   'P 1'
#
loop_
_entity.id
_entity.type
_entity.pdbx_description
1 polymer ?
#
loop_
_entity_poly.entity_id
_entity_poly.type
_entity_poly.pdbx_seq_one_letter_code
_entity_poly.pdbx_strand_id
1 'polypeptide(L)'
;MIKIKHLVLGLGFSLLLSGCNSEKTVKEENEIRAESEILALETLLKEKKYEDLLVKLETLDLPESETDKVDEFSTKFVDQLISENNYTFISSKYYRIRSAVSRDNWIKMEKFSKQGKELVLNEMEQAVRNKDFQKVQEMFDNEKGLHDNEEFLAMYNYALYLQTDQNSYKASGALALAVDPKYYGRMKDEIIAGVTNTSYKSPLSFGPITETDWNYIESEYQRNLNTMIIRKEEARVREEKIEAARGMNPTLGMTYDEVKASLWGEPIDINRTVTVYGSYEQWVYGNGQYLYFEDGILTSFQD
;
A
#
# COMPACT_ATOMS: atom_id res chain seq x y z
N MET A 1 -21.48 -87.70 -2.89
CA MET A 1 -22.13 -86.90 -1.84
C MET A 1 -21.16 -86.81 -0.67
N ILE A 2 -20.66 -85.60 -0.33
CA ILE A 2 -20.35 -85.08 1.04
C ILE A 2 -19.43 -85.96 1.94
N LYS A 3 -18.37 -85.52 2.64
CA LYS A 3 -17.68 -84.24 2.91
C LYS A 3 -16.29 -84.58 3.50
N ILE A 4 -15.39 -83.60 3.41
CA ILE A 4 -13.98 -83.58 3.81
C ILE A 4 -13.81 -83.04 5.25
N LYS A 5 -12.69 -83.41 5.91
CA LYS A 5 -11.73 -82.60 6.74
C LYS A 5 -11.38 -83.37 8.03
N HIS A 6 -10.12 -83.50 8.50
CA HIS A 6 -8.88 -82.71 8.46
C HIS A 6 -7.66 -83.66 8.26
N LEU A 7 -6.44 -83.23 7.91
CA LEU A 7 -5.47 -82.56 8.79
C LEU A 7 -4.11 -82.48 8.05
N VAL A 8 -3.54 -81.29 7.83
CA VAL A 8 -2.07 -81.12 7.72
C VAL A 8 -1.68 -79.80 8.38
N LEU A 9 -0.78 -79.92 9.35
CA LEU A 9 -0.07 -78.86 10.06
C LEU A 9 0.98 -78.18 9.16
N GLY A 10 1.07 -76.86 9.27
CA GLY A 10 2.27 -76.18 9.80
C GLY A 10 3.37 -75.71 8.84
N LEU A 11 3.95 -74.55 9.22
CA LEU A 11 5.09 -73.78 8.65
C LEU A 11 4.68 -72.82 7.51
N GLY A 12 4.49 -71.51 7.68
CA GLY A 12 4.94 -70.59 8.72
C GLY A 12 6.36 -70.08 8.43
N PHE A 13 6.50 -68.94 7.74
CA PHE A 13 7.54 -67.94 8.05
C PHE A 13 7.29 -66.58 7.38
N SER A 14 7.37 -65.54 8.21
CA SER A 14 7.74 -64.15 7.95
C SER A 14 6.93 -63.27 6.99
N LEU A 15 6.24 -62.28 7.57
CA LEU A 15 6.17 -60.89 7.08
C LEU A 15 5.42 -60.02 8.12
N LEU A 16 6.04 -59.67 9.25
CA LEU A 16 5.45 -58.70 10.20
C LEU A 16 6.46 -57.81 10.95
N LEU A 17 7.58 -57.39 10.34
CA LEU A 17 8.54 -56.49 11.02
C LEU A 17 9.05 -55.30 10.19
N SER A 18 8.30 -54.83 9.18
CA SER A 18 8.72 -53.65 8.40
C SER A 18 7.95 -52.36 8.70
N GLY A 19 6.86 -52.39 9.48
CA GLY A 19 6.03 -51.21 9.76
C GLY A 19 6.58 -50.28 10.85
N CYS A 20 7.03 -50.83 11.99
CA CYS A 20 7.48 -50.02 13.12
C CYS A 20 8.81 -49.30 12.89
N ASN A 21 9.67 -49.81 12.00
CA ASN A 21 10.98 -49.19 11.76
C ASN A 21 10.85 -47.97 10.84
N SER A 22 10.02 -48.05 9.79
CA SER A 22 9.79 -46.93 8.87
C SER A 22 9.06 -45.77 9.54
N GLU A 23 8.07 -46.05 10.39
CA GLU A 23 7.31 -45.01 11.10
C GLU A 23 8.20 -44.25 12.10
N LYS A 24 9.13 -44.96 12.75
CA LYS A 24 10.11 -44.36 13.64
C LYS A 24 11.13 -43.49 12.88
N THR A 25 11.61 -43.94 11.72
CA THR A 25 12.53 -43.18 10.87
C THR A 25 11.88 -41.91 10.31
N VAL A 26 10.62 -41.99 9.84
CA VAL A 26 9.90 -40.80 9.34
C VAL A 26 9.67 -39.77 10.45
N LYS A 27 9.38 -40.22 11.69
CA LYS A 27 9.26 -39.32 12.84
C LYS A 27 10.57 -38.60 13.15
N GLU A 28 11.69 -39.34 13.19
CA GLU A 28 13.02 -38.76 13.41
C GLU A 28 13.41 -37.77 12.30
N GLU A 29 13.12 -38.07 11.03
CA GLU A 29 13.38 -37.16 9.90
C GLU A 29 12.55 -35.87 9.98
N ASN A 30 11.27 -35.98 10.34
CA ASN A 30 10.38 -34.83 10.52
C ASN A 30 10.82 -33.94 11.69
N GLU A 31 11.26 -34.55 12.79
CA GLU A 31 11.78 -33.84 13.96
C GLU A 31 13.05 -33.05 13.62
N ILE A 32 14.01 -33.67 12.91
CA ILE A 32 15.24 -33.01 12.43
C ILE A 32 14.92 -31.86 11.48
N ARG A 33 13.96 -32.05 10.56
CA ARG A 33 13.50 -30.99 9.65
C ARG A 33 12.93 -29.82 10.44
N ALA A 34 12.03 -30.08 11.39
CA ALA A 34 11.45 -29.04 12.24
C ALA A 34 12.52 -28.28 13.02
N GLU A 35 13.48 -28.96 13.64
CA GLU A 35 14.59 -28.32 14.35
C GLU A 35 15.43 -27.41 13.45
N SER A 36 15.75 -27.85 12.24
CA SER A 36 16.48 -27.03 11.26
C SER A 36 15.69 -25.78 10.85
N GLU A 37 14.39 -25.90 10.61
CA GLU A 37 13.55 -24.77 10.24
C GLU A 37 13.40 -23.76 11.38
N ILE A 38 13.21 -24.24 12.60
CA ILE A 38 13.13 -23.42 13.81
C ILE A 38 14.48 -22.72 14.08
N LEU A 39 15.61 -23.40 13.90
CA LEU A 39 16.94 -22.77 14.06
C LEU A 39 17.16 -21.62 13.07
N ALA A 40 16.70 -21.78 11.84
CA ALA A 40 16.77 -20.72 10.84
C ALA A 40 15.86 -19.53 11.21
N LEU A 41 14.66 -19.80 11.73
CA LEU A 41 13.76 -18.79 12.28
C LEU A 41 14.38 -18.05 13.49
N GLU A 42 15.02 -18.77 14.43
CA GLU A 42 15.74 -18.18 15.57
C GLU A 42 16.92 -17.31 15.13
N THR A 43 17.62 -17.72 14.08
CA THR A 43 18.71 -16.93 13.49
C THR A 43 18.19 -15.61 12.94
N LEU A 44 17.09 -15.64 12.17
CA LEU A 44 16.45 -14.42 11.64
C LEU A 44 15.92 -13.52 12.75
N LEU A 45 15.34 -14.10 13.82
CA LEU A 45 14.85 -13.37 14.98
C LEU A 45 16.00 -12.62 15.68
N LYS A 46 17.13 -13.30 15.90
CA LYS A 46 18.34 -12.72 16.52
C LYS A 46 18.96 -11.61 15.68
N GLU A 47 18.94 -11.77 14.36
CA GLU A 47 19.41 -10.75 13.40
C GLU A 47 18.39 -9.63 13.18
N LYS A 48 17.21 -9.72 13.79
CA LYS A 48 16.08 -8.78 13.62
C LYS A 48 15.60 -8.62 12.17
N LYS A 49 15.76 -9.68 11.37
CA LYS A 49 15.28 -9.73 9.97
C LYS A 49 13.82 -10.14 9.92
N TYR A 50 12.93 -9.27 10.43
CA TYR A 50 11.52 -9.62 10.64
C TYR A 50 10.73 -9.87 9.36
N GLU A 51 11.06 -9.20 8.25
CA GLU A 51 10.42 -9.47 6.96
C GLU A 51 10.74 -10.88 6.46
N ASP A 52 12.03 -11.24 6.46
CA ASP A 52 12.49 -12.56 6.04
C ASP A 52 11.93 -13.66 6.95
N LEU A 53 11.84 -13.38 8.26
CA LEU A 53 11.22 -14.26 9.25
C LEU A 53 9.74 -14.49 8.92
N LEU A 54 8.98 -13.44 8.61
CA LEU A 54 7.56 -13.57 8.22
C LEU A 54 7.40 -14.37 6.93
N VAL A 55 8.21 -14.09 5.90
CA VAL A 55 8.20 -14.88 4.66
C VAL A 55 8.44 -16.35 4.98
N LYS A 56 9.41 -16.64 5.86
CA LYS A 56 9.73 -18.01 6.23
C LYS A 56 8.58 -18.69 6.97
N LEU A 57 7.94 -18.02 7.93
CA LEU A 57 6.75 -18.54 8.62
C LEU A 57 5.59 -18.83 7.66
N GLU A 58 5.35 -17.95 6.69
CA GLU A 58 4.29 -18.12 5.67
C GLU A 58 4.53 -19.34 4.77
N THR A 59 5.80 -19.67 4.50
CA THR A 59 6.19 -20.80 3.64
C THR A 59 6.47 -22.10 4.42
N LEU A 60 6.31 -22.07 5.74
CA LEU A 60 6.69 -23.19 6.59
C LEU A 60 5.72 -24.36 6.40
N ASP A 61 6.28 -25.50 5.99
CA ASP A 61 5.53 -26.73 5.76
C ASP A 61 6.06 -27.82 6.69
N LEU A 62 5.47 -27.90 7.88
CA LEU A 62 5.81 -28.90 8.90
C LEU A 62 4.61 -29.79 9.19
N PRO A 63 4.84 -31.07 9.55
CA PRO A 63 3.76 -31.98 9.93
C PRO A 63 3.05 -31.48 11.19
N GLU A 64 1.77 -31.86 11.33
CA GLU A 64 0.91 -31.42 12.45
C GLU A 64 1.53 -31.69 13.83
N SER A 65 2.32 -32.77 13.96
CA SER A 65 3.02 -33.13 15.21
C SER A 65 4.08 -32.15 15.67
N GLU A 66 4.55 -31.26 14.79
CA GLU A 66 5.64 -30.31 15.08
C GLU A 66 5.15 -28.85 15.17
N THR A 67 3.83 -28.63 15.06
CA THR A 67 3.23 -27.28 15.07
C THR A 67 3.44 -26.55 16.40
N ASP A 68 3.51 -27.28 17.52
CA ASP A 68 3.82 -26.73 18.85
C ASP A 68 5.16 -25.98 18.88
N LYS A 69 6.18 -26.45 18.15
CA LYS A 69 7.49 -25.78 18.06
C LYS A 69 7.38 -24.43 17.34
N VAL A 70 6.52 -24.36 16.33
CA VAL A 70 6.25 -23.14 15.56
C VAL A 70 5.49 -22.14 16.42
N ASP A 71 4.53 -22.60 17.22
CA ASP A 71 3.79 -21.74 18.16
C ASP A 71 4.68 -21.21 19.30
N GLU A 72 5.58 -22.04 19.83
CA GLU A 72 6.58 -21.60 20.82
C GLU A 72 7.49 -20.52 20.22
N PHE A 73 8.02 -20.76 19.01
CA PHE A 73 8.83 -19.77 18.31
C PHE A 73 8.05 -18.48 18.03
N SER A 74 6.81 -18.59 17.54
CA SER A 74 5.95 -17.44 17.24
C SER A 74 5.72 -16.59 18.48
N THR A 75 5.59 -17.22 19.64
CA THR A 75 5.48 -16.52 20.93
C THR A 75 6.75 -15.71 21.24
N LYS A 76 7.95 -16.29 21.03
CA LYS A 76 9.23 -15.57 21.18
C LYS A 76 9.33 -14.38 20.22
N PHE A 77 8.91 -14.56 18.97
CA PHE A 77 8.89 -13.49 17.97
C PHE A 77 7.96 -12.35 18.37
N VAL A 78 6.73 -12.67 18.80
CA VAL A 78 5.76 -11.69 19.33
C VAL A 78 6.33 -10.93 20.52
N ASP A 79 6.91 -11.65 21.49
CA ASP A 79 7.50 -11.06 22.69
C ASP A 79 8.68 -10.14 22.36
N GLN A 80 9.50 -10.51 21.39
CA GLN A 80 10.58 -9.66 20.88
C GLN A 80 10.02 -8.34 20.33
N LEU A 81 9.05 -8.38 19.42
CA LEU A 81 8.44 -7.17 18.84
C LEU A 81 7.83 -6.24 19.89
N ILE A 82 7.16 -6.82 20.89
CA ILE A 82 6.58 -6.08 22.01
C ILE A 82 7.69 -5.42 22.85
N SER A 83 8.74 -6.17 23.20
CA SER A 83 9.85 -5.67 24.02
C SER A 83 10.62 -4.52 23.36
N GLU A 84 10.67 -4.52 22.03
CA GLU A 84 11.32 -3.47 21.23
C GLU A 84 10.42 -2.27 20.93
N ASN A 85 9.20 -2.28 21.47
CA ASN A 85 8.18 -1.30 21.18
C ASN A 85 7.84 -1.17 19.68
N ASN A 86 7.94 -2.25 18.90
CA ASN A 86 7.90 -2.20 17.44
C ASN A 86 6.48 -2.26 16.86
N TYR A 87 5.58 -1.40 17.33
CA TYR A 87 4.18 -1.38 16.91
C TYR A 87 3.99 -0.94 15.45
N THR A 88 4.94 -0.18 14.89
CA THR A 88 4.93 0.27 13.48
C THR A 88 5.10 -0.90 12.53
N PHE A 89 6.05 -1.80 12.80
CA PHE A 89 6.20 -3.03 12.03
C PHE A 89 4.91 -3.87 12.07
N ILE A 90 4.35 -4.07 13.27
CA ILE A 90 3.11 -4.81 13.48
C ILE A 90 1.97 -4.24 12.62
N SER A 91 1.83 -2.93 12.60
CA SER A 91 0.80 -2.24 11.82
C SER A 91 1.01 -2.42 10.32
N SER A 92 2.25 -2.24 9.85
CA SER A 92 2.59 -2.33 8.42
C SER A 92 2.44 -3.74 7.84
N LYS A 93 2.48 -4.77 8.69
CA LYS A 93 2.38 -6.18 8.32
C LYS A 93 1.15 -6.87 8.91
N TYR A 94 0.09 -6.10 9.20
CA TYR A 94 -1.13 -6.56 9.87
C TYR A 94 -1.62 -7.93 9.37
N TYR A 95 -1.92 -8.04 8.07
CA TYR A 95 -2.51 -9.26 7.50
C TYR A 95 -1.54 -10.44 7.50
N ARG A 96 -0.27 -10.18 7.22
CA ARG A 96 0.80 -11.19 7.15
C ARG A 96 1.07 -11.80 8.52
N ILE A 97 1.21 -10.94 9.54
CA ILE A 97 1.38 -11.38 10.93
C ILE A 97 0.14 -12.15 11.37
N ARG A 98 -1.06 -11.62 11.12
CA ARG A 98 -2.32 -12.28 11.50
C ARG A 98 -2.47 -13.67 10.91
N SER A 99 -1.96 -13.91 9.70
CA SER A 99 -1.95 -15.24 9.09
C SER A 99 -0.83 -16.15 9.60
N ALA A 100 0.27 -15.58 10.10
CA ALA A 100 1.47 -16.30 10.47
C ALA A 100 1.55 -16.71 11.95
N VAL A 101 0.75 -16.11 12.83
CA VAL A 101 0.81 -16.37 14.28
C VAL A 101 -0.51 -16.93 14.82
N SER A 102 -0.42 -17.63 15.95
CA SER A 102 -1.60 -18.12 16.67
C SER A 102 -2.56 -16.99 17.06
N ARG A 103 -3.84 -17.32 17.23
CA ARG A 103 -4.89 -16.35 17.60
C ARG A 103 -4.56 -15.57 18.88
N ASP A 104 -4.00 -16.23 19.89
CA ASP A 104 -3.68 -15.61 21.17
C ASP A 104 -2.51 -14.62 21.03
N ASN A 105 -1.49 -15.00 20.25
CA ASN A 105 -0.38 -14.13 19.91
C ASN A 105 -0.85 -12.91 19.09
N TRP A 106 -1.74 -13.13 18.13
CA TRP A 106 -2.37 -12.05 17.38
C TRP A 106 -3.10 -11.06 18.30
N ILE A 107 -3.97 -11.54 19.19
CA ILE A 107 -4.72 -10.70 20.13
C ILE A 107 -3.77 -9.89 21.03
N LYS A 108 -2.69 -10.52 21.49
CA LYS A 108 -1.65 -9.87 22.30
C LYS A 108 -0.97 -8.73 21.51
N MET A 109 -0.57 -8.98 20.27
CA MET A 109 0.06 -7.99 19.39
C MET A 109 -0.89 -6.85 19.01
N GLU A 110 -2.15 -7.16 18.70
CA GLU A 110 -3.15 -6.16 18.33
C GLU A 110 -3.42 -5.20 19.50
N LYS A 111 -3.55 -5.74 20.72
CA LYS A 111 -3.66 -4.93 21.94
C LYS A 111 -2.43 -4.04 22.14
N PHE A 112 -1.23 -4.61 22.02
CA PHE A 112 0.02 -3.88 22.16
C PHE A 112 0.14 -2.76 21.11
N SER A 113 -0.13 -3.08 19.83
CA SER A 113 -0.08 -2.13 18.73
C SER A 113 -1.03 -0.96 18.94
N LYS A 114 -2.26 -1.25 19.39
CA LYS A 114 -3.23 -0.21 19.76
C LYS A 114 -2.71 0.69 20.88
N GLN A 115 -2.12 0.12 21.93
CA GLN A 115 -1.55 0.90 23.03
C GLN A 115 -0.38 1.78 22.57
N GLY A 116 0.50 1.27 21.70
CA GLY A 116 1.60 2.04 21.11
C GLY A 116 1.09 3.25 20.32
N LYS A 117 0.08 3.05 19.46
CA LYS A 117 -0.54 4.14 18.70
C LYS A 117 -1.15 5.21 19.61
N GLU A 118 -1.86 4.81 20.67
CA GLU A 118 -2.42 5.76 21.64
C GLU A 118 -1.35 6.59 22.35
N LEU A 119 -0.18 6.01 22.66
CA LEU A 119 0.93 6.74 23.25
C LEU A 119 1.46 7.84 22.31
N VAL A 120 1.60 7.53 21.03
CA VAL A 120 2.02 8.50 20.00
C VAL A 120 1.00 9.61 19.86
N LEU A 121 -0.29 9.26 19.81
CA LEU A 121 -1.37 10.25 19.73
C LEU A 121 -1.38 11.17 20.97
N ASN A 122 -1.19 10.60 22.17
CA ASN A 122 -1.07 11.39 23.41
C ASN A 122 0.15 12.33 23.34
N GLU A 123 1.30 11.83 22.89
CA GLU A 123 2.52 12.63 22.77
C GLU A 123 2.37 13.76 21.75
N MET A 124 1.72 13.48 20.61
CA MET A 124 1.46 14.48 19.58
C MET A 124 0.51 15.55 20.11
N GLU A 125 -0.58 15.16 20.77
CA GLU A 125 -1.50 16.10 21.40
C GLU A 125 -0.76 17.04 22.37
N GLN A 126 0.13 16.51 23.21
CA GLN A 126 0.95 17.34 24.11
C GLN A 126 1.89 18.27 23.34
N ALA A 127 2.54 17.78 22.27
CA ALA A 127 3.40 18.61 21.43
C ALA A 127 2.62 19.78 20.79
N VAL A 128 1.42 19.52 20.25
CA VAL A 128 0.54 20.54 19.69
C VAL A 128 0.12 21.57 20.76
N ARG A 129 -0.32 21.10 21.94
CA ARG A 129 -0.72 21.99 23.06
C ARG A 129 0.43 22.87 23.54
N ASN A 130 1.64 22.32 23.54
CA ASN A 130 2.85 23.05 23.92
C ASN A 130 3.43 23.92 22.79
N LYS A 131 2.82 23.90 21.60
CA LYS A 131 3.30 24.58 20.39
C LYS A 131 4.72 24.16 19.98
N ASP A 132 5.07 22.90 20.26
CA ASP A 132 6.32 22.29 19.82
C ASP A 132 6.16 21.75 18.39
N PHE A 133 6.11 22.68 17.44
CA PHE A 133 5.83 22.37 16.03
C PHE A 133 6.94 21.55 15.38
N GLN A 134 8.19 21.70 15.83
CA GLN A 134 9.30 20.89 15.36
C GLN A 134 9.08 19.43 15.74
N LYS A 135 8.74 19.15 17.00
CA LYS A 135 8.43 17.79 17.44
C LYS A 135 7.24 17.21 16.70
N VAL A 136 6.19 18.00 16.46
CA VAL A 136 5.03 17.58 15.66
C VAL A 136 5.45 17.14 14.25
N GLN A 137 6.32 17.92 13.59
CA GLN A 137 6.86 17.57 12.27
C GLN A 137 7.69 16.28 12.33
N GLU A 138 8.61 16.16 13.29
CA GLU A 138 9.43 14.96 13.48
C GLU A 138 8.56 13.71 13.69
N MET A 139 7.51 13.81 14.50
CA MET A 139 6.55 12.73 14.70
C MET A 139 5.81 12.38 13.39
N PHE A 140 5.36 13.37 12.64
CA PHE A 140 4.68 13.15 11.35
C PHE A 140 5.59 12.43 10.35
N ASP A 141 6.87 12.81 10.26
CA ASP A 141 7.82 12.22 9.33
C ASP A 141 8.20 10.78 9.70
N ASN A 142 8.29 10.50 11.01
CA ASN A 142 8.70 9.20 11.54
C ASN A 142 7.54 8.19 11.61
N GLU A 143 6.32 8.64 11.91
CA GLU A 143 5.16 7.77 12.18
C GLU A 143 4.24 7.60 10.97
N LYS A 144 4.83 7.20 9.84
CA LYS A 144 4.12 6.97 8.57
C LYS A 144 2.95 6.00 8.68
N GLY A 145 3.02 5.04 9.60
CA GLY A 145 1.94 4.07 9.87
C GLY A 145 0.67 4.68 10.49
N LEU A 146 0.71 5.97 10.86
CA LEU A 146 -0.42 6.74 11.37
C LEU A 146 -0.97 7.76 10.36
N HIS A 147 -0.46 7.80 9.13
CA HIS A 147 -0.94 8.76 8.13
C HIS A 147 -2.38 8.51 7.70
N ASP A 148 -2.93 7.32 7.93
CA ASP A 148 -4.35 7.02 7.72
C ASP A 148 -5.21 7.23 8.98
N ASN A 149 -4.60 7.61 10.11
CA ASN A 149 -5.31 7.88 11.35
C ASN A 149 -5.83 9.33 11.36
N GLU A 150 -7.15 9.47 11.43
CA GLU A 150 -7.84 10.76 11.38
C GLU A 150 -7.38 11.73 12.50
N GLU A 151 -7.16 11.24 13.72
CA GLU A 151 -6.71 12.09 14.83
C GLU A 151 -5.27 12.57 14.65
N PHE A 152 -4.38 11.69 14.18
CA PHE A 152 -2.99 12.03 13.90
C PHE A 152 -2.90 13.13 12.83
N LEU A 153 -3.63 12.96 11.73
CA LEU A 153 -3.71 13.95 10.66
C LEU A 153 -4.34 15.27 11.13
N ALA A 154 -5.43 15.20 11.89
CA ALA A 154 -6.10 16.40 12.39
C ALA A 154 -5.19 17.22 13.31
N MET A 155 -4.49 16.56 14.24
CA MET A 155 -3.53 17.22 15.13
C MET A 155 -2.34 17.82 14.37
N TYR A 156 -1.79 17.11 13.37
CA TYR A 156 -0.72 17.64 12.53
C TYR A 156 -1.16 18.89 11.75
N ASN A 157 -2.30 18.83 11.05
CA ASN A 157 -2.81 19.96 10.28
C ASN A 157 -3.21 21.13 11.18
N TYR A 158 -3.71 20.86 12.38
CA TYR A 158 -3.97 21.90 13.37
C TYR A 158 -2.69 22.56 13.87
N ALA A 159 -1.60 21.80 14.06
CA ALA A 159 -0.29 22.37 14.38
C ALA A 159 0.20 23.30 13.27
N LEU A 160 0.04 22.91 11.99
CA LEU A 160 0.35 23.77 10.85
C LEU A 160 -0.50 25.05 10.86
N TYR A 161 -1.79 24.94 11.17
CA TYR A 161 -2.67 26.11 11.35
C TYR A 161 -2.18 27.05 12.45
N LEU A 162 -1.76 26.50 13.61
CA LEU A 162 -1.22 27.29 14.70
C LEU A 162 0.12 27.96 14.33
N GLN A 163 0.92 27.32 13.48
CA GLN A 163 2.19 27.84 12.98
C GLN A 163 2.01 28.90 11.88
N THR A 164 0.94 28.81 11.08
CA THR A 164 0.69 29.65 9.90
C THR A 164 -0.36 30.72 10.18
N ASP A 165 0.08 31.92 10.61
CA ASP A 165 -0.76 33.11 10.83
C ASP A 165 -2.21 32.75 11.27
N GLN A 166 -2.29 32.14 12.44
CA GLN A 166 -3.50 31.59 13.03
C GLN A 166 -4.64 32.61 12.91
N ASN A 167 -5.83 32.16 12.51
CA ASN A 167 -7.00 33.00 12.23
C ASN A 167 -6.90 33.82 10.93
N SER A 168 -6.12 33.38 9.94
CA SER A 168 -6.19 33.90 8.57
C SER A 168 -7.08 33.03 7.67
N TYR A 169 -7.69 33.62 6.64
CA TYR A 169 -8.49 32.88 5.65
C TYR A 169 -7.72 31.72 5.03
N LYS A 170 -6.45 31.96 4.69
CA LYS A 170 -5.60 30.95 4.05
C LYS A 170 -5.33 29.77 5.00
N ALA A 171 -5.02 30.04 6.26
CA ALA A 171 -4.73 29.00 7.25
C ALA A 171 -5.99 28.21 7.62
N SER A 172 -7.12 28.89 7.86
CA SER A 172 -8.40 28.22 8.13
C SER A 172 -8.91 27.44 6.91
N GLY A 173 -8.75 27.99 5.69
CA GLY A 173 -9.09 27.27 4.47
C GLY A 173 -8.24 26.02 4.26
N ALA A 174 -6.93 26.10 4.55
CA ALA A 174 -6.06 24.92 4.50
C ALA A 174 -6.46 23.87 5.55
N LEU A 175 -6.76 24.28 6.78
CA LEU A 175 -7.24 23.37 7.83
C LEU A 175 -8.59 22.74 7.46
N ALA A 176 -9.50 23.52 6.88
CA ALA A 176 -10.81 23.07 6.41
C ALA A 176 -10.71 22.03 5.30
N LEU A 177 -9.73 22.13 4.40
CA LEU A 177 -9.48 21.11 3.36
C LEU A 177 -8.85 19.83 3.92
N ALA A 178 -8.26 19.91 5.12
CA ALA A 178 -7.52 18.80 5.73
C ALA A 178 -8.31 18.06 6.82
N VAL A 179 -9.29 18.71 7.44
CA VAL A 179 -10.05 18.17 8.58
C VAL A 179 -11.54 18.35 8.35
N ASP A 180 -12.29 17.24 8.42
CA ASP A 180 -13.76 17.23 8.35
C ASP A 180 -14.35 18.11 9.49
N PRO A 181 -15.24 19.07 9.21
CA PRO A 181 -15.93 19.85 10.23
C PRO A 181 -16.73 19.01 11.25
N LYS A 182 -17.05 17.75 10.92
CA LYS A 182 -17.70 16.78 11.80
C LYS A 182 -16.72 15.96 12.63
N TYR A 183 -15.42 16.20 12.51
CA TYR A 183 -14.37 15.56 13.29
C TYR A 183 -14.75 15.50 14.79
N TYR A 184 -14.50 14.35 15.41
CA TYR A 184 -14.93 14.08 16.79
C TYR A 184 -13.84 13.45 17.67
N GLY A 185 -12.59 13.46 17.20
CA GLY A 185 -11.44 12.94 17.93
C GLY A 185 -10.77 13.92 18.89
N ARG A 186 -9.52 13.64 19.21
CA ARG A 186 -8.64 14.49 20.05
C ARG A 186 -8.61 15.95 19.61
N MET A 187 -8.66 16.86 20.58
CA MET A 187 -8.64 18.31 20.35
C MET A 187 -9.79 18.82 19.45
N LYS A 188 -10.90 18.07 19.35
CA LYS A 188 -12.05 18.43 18.53
C LYS A 188 -12.43 19.90 18.64
N ASP A 189 -12.65 20.38 19.87
CA ASP A 189 -13.21 21.72 20.07
C ASP A 189 -12.25 22.80 19.56
N GLU A 190 -10.94 22.64 19.79
CA GLU A 190 -9.91 23.55 19.31
C GLU A 190 -9.73 23.50 17.78
N ILE A 191 -9.72 22.29 17.21
CA ILE A 191 -9.54 22.06 15.78
C ILE A 191 -10.75 22.60 15.00
N ILE A 192 -11.96 22.21 15.41
CA ILE A 192 -13.20 22.69 14.79
C ILE A 192 -13.37 24.18 14.97
N ALA A 193 -12.92 24.78 16.08
CA ALA A 193 -12.89 26.23 16.20
C ALA A 193 -11.96 26.87 15.14
N GLY A 194 -10.79 26.28 14.85
CA GLY A 194 -9.91 26.74 13.76
C GLY A 194 -10.53 26.66 12.36
N VAL A 195 -11.42 25.68 12.15
CA VAL A 195 -12.17 25.47 10.90
C VAL A 195 -13.38 26.41 10.79
N THR A 196 -14.17 26.53 11.85
CA THR A 196 -15.53 27.10 11.83
C THR A 196 -15.69 28.41 12.60
N ASN A 197 -14.69 28.88 13.35
CA ASN A 197 -14.87 29.92 14.35
C ASN A 197 -13.75 30.99 14.31
N THR A 198 -14.10 32.20 13.85
CA THR A 198 -13.39 33.47 14.07
C THR A 198 -12.11 33.84 13.28
N SER A 199 -11.77 33.18 12.17
CA SER A 199 -10.60 33.58 11.33
C SER A 199 -10.69 34.91 10.56
N TYR A 200 -11.53 35.84 11.04
CA TYR A 200 -11.59 37.19 10.51
C TYR A 200 -11.79 38.20 11.65
N LYS A 201 -10.69 38.83 12.08
CA LYS A 201 -10.75 40.08 12.84
C LYS A 201 -10.85 41.33 11.95
N SER A 202 -11.20 41.19 10.67
CA SER A 202 -11.42 42.35 9.79
C SER A 202 -12.69 42.20 8.94
N PRO A 203 -13.69 43.07 9.13
CA PRO A 203 -14.97 43.03 8.42
C PRO A 203 -14.88 43.75 7.08
N LEU A 204 -14.11 43.21 6.14
CA LEU A 204 -14.20 43.62 4.73
C LEU A 204 -14.39 42.39 3.84
N SER A 205 -15.68 42.04 3.73
CA SER A 205 -16.39 41.28 2.68
C SER A 205 -16.61 39.77 2.77
N PHE A 206 -16.03 39.03 3.71
CA PHE A 206 -16.34 37.59 3.85
C PHE A 206 -16.64 37.25 5.31
N GLY A 207 -17.82 36.66 5.55
CA GLY A 207 -18.23 36.15 6.85
C GLY A 207 -17.50 34.84 7.21
N PRO A 208 -17.82 34.19 8.34
CA PRO A 208 -17.25 32.88 8.66
C PRO A 208 -17.58 31.86 7.55
N ILE A 209 -16.64 30.94 7.25
CA ILE A 209 -16.91 29.81 6.36
C ILE A 209 -18.02 28.99 7.02
N THR A 210 -19.21 29.03 6.46
CA THR A 210 -20.32 28.20 6.93
C THR A 210 -20.10 26.76 6.50
N GLU A 211 -20.81 25.80 7.10
CA GLU A 211 -20.82 24.41 6.60
C GLU A 211 -21.21 24.34 5.11
N THR A 212 -22.02 25.28 4.63
CA THR A 212 -22.39 25.36 3.20
C THR A 212 -21.21 25.84 2.34
N ASP A 213 -20.49 26.87 2.79
CA ASP A 213 -19.29 27.35 2.10
C ASP A 213 -18.20 26.27 2.08
N TRP A 214 -18.06 25.53 3.18
CA TRP A 214 -17.16 24.39 3.28
C TRP A 214 -17.51 23.30 2.27
N ASN A 215 -18.77 22.85 2.23
CA ASN A 215 -19.22 21.82 1.28
C ASN A 215 -18.95 22.23 -0.18
N TYR A 216 -19.11 23.52 -0.49
CA TYR A 216 -18.79 24.05 -1.81
C TYR A 216 -17.28 24.00 -2.11
N ILE A 217 -16.45 24.50 -1.18
CA ILE A 217 -14.99 24.50 -1.31
C ILE A 217 -14.46 23.07 -1.45
N GLU A 218 -14.93 22.15 -0.63
CA GLU A 218 -14.54 20.74 -0.67
C GLU A 218 -14.94 20.10 -1.99
N SER A 219 -16.16 20.35 -2.47
CA SER A 219 -16.62 19.84 -3.77
C SER A 219 -15.74 20.33 -4.93
N GLU A 220 -15.39 21.62 -4.94
CA GLU A 220 -14.53 22.19 -5.98
C GLU A 220 -13.09 21.67 -5.87
N TYR A 221 -12.55 21.51 -4.65
CA TYR A 221 -11.24 20.91 -4.44
C TYR A 221 -11.19 19.47 -4.95
N GLN A 222 -12.17 18.63 -4.59
CA GLN A 222 -12.26 17.25 -5.05
C GLN A 222 -12.42 17.16 -6.57
N ARG A 223 -13.20 18.05 -7.19
CA ARG A 223 -13.29 18.13 -8.66
C ARG A 223 -11.95 18.47 -9.30
N ASN A 224 -11.24 19.45 -8.77
CA ASN A 224 -9.94 19.86 -9.29
C ASN A 224 -8.89 18.76 -9.11
N LEU A 225 -8.89 18.09 -7.94
CA LEU A 225 -8.02 16.96 -7.65
C LEU A 225 -8.28 15.80 -8.60
N ASN A 226 -9.54 15.42 -8.81
CA ASN A 226 -9.94 14.40 -9.78
C ASN A 226 -9.50 14.77 -11.21
N THR A 227 -9.69 16.03 -11.61
CA THR A 227 -9.25 16.51 -12.94
C THR A 227 -7.73 16.41 -13.09
N MET A 228 -6.98 16.75 -12.06
CA MET A 228 -5.52 16.62 -12.06
C MET A 228 -5.07 15.16 -12.12
N ILE A 229 -5.71 14.27 -11.35
CA ILE A 229 -5.44 12.83 -11.36
C ILE A 229 -5.68 12.25 -12.75
N ILE A 230 -6.83 12.57 -13.38
CA ILE A 230 -7.16 12.14 -14.74
C ILE A 230 -6.09 12.62 -15.72
N ARG A 231 -5.73 13.90 -15.70
CA ARG A 231 -4.70 14.44 -16.60
C ARG A 231 -3.33 13.80 -16.39
N LYS A 232 -2.96 13.54 -15.14
CA LYS A 232 -1.69 12.86 -14.80
C LYS A 232 -1.69 11.42 -15.32
N GLU A 233 -2.81 10.73 -15.19
CA GLU A 233 -2.99 9.38 -15.70
C GLU A 233 -2.99 9.34 -17.23
N GLU A 234 -3.70 10.26 -17.89
CA GLU A 234 -3.66 10.42 -19.34
C GLU A 234 -2.24 10.70 -19.85
N ALA A 235 -1.47 11.53 -19.14
CA ALA A 235 -0.07 11.80 -19.47
C ALA A 235 0.81 10.56 -19.27
N ARG A 236 0.62 9.80 -18.18
CA ARG A 236 1.33 8.55 -17.93
C ARG A 236 1.07 7.52 -19.04
N VAL A 237 -0.21 7.31 -19.38
CA VAL A 237 -0.61 6.39 -20.46
C VAL A 237 -0.06 6.84 -21.80
N ARG A 238 -0.06 8.15 -22.08
CA ARG A 238 0.55 8.71 -23.29
C ARG A 238 2.04 8.40 -23.35
N GLU A 239 2.78 8.66 -22.28
CA GLU A 239 4.22 8.38 -22.20
C GLU A 239 4.51 6.89 -22.39
N GLU A 240 3.72 6.01 -21.76
CA GLU A 240 3.86 4.55 -21.93
C GLU A 240 3.64 4.10 -23.38
N LYS A 241 2.67 4.69 -24.08
CA LYS A 241 2.45 4.40 -25.50
C LYS A 241 3.59 4.92 -26.38
N ILE A 242 4.11 6.11 -26.08
CA ILE A 242 5.27 6.68 -26.79
C ILE A 242 6.49 5.77 -26.59
N GLU A 243 6.77 5.35 -25.36
CA GLU A 243 7.86 4.41 -25.06
C GLU A 243 7.67 3.05 -25.73
N ALA A 244 6.45 2.52 -25.74
CA ALA A 244 6.15 1.27 -26.43
C ALA A 244 6.31 1.37 -27.96
N ALA A 245 6.08 2.55 -28.54
CA ALA A 245 6.28 2.79 -29.96
C ALA A 245 7.77 2.87 -30.35
N ARG A 246 8.68 3.13 -29.40
CA ARG A 246 10.10 3.25 -29.68
C ARG A 246 10.67 1.97 -30.29
N GLY A 247 11.36 2.13 -31.41
CA GLY A 247 11.96 0.99 -32.12
C GLY A 247 10.96 0.10 -32.85
N MET A 248 9.68 0.47 -32.92
CA MET A 248 8.67 -0.17 -33.77
C MET A 248 8.44 0.63 -35.05
N ASN A 249 7.90 -0.02 -36.10
CA ASN A 249 7.37 0.71 -37.26
C ASN A 249 6.03 1.37 -36.88
N PRO A 250 5.65 2.50 -37.51
CA PRO A 250 4.33 3.11 -37.34
C PRO A 250 3.20 2.12 -37.61
N THR A 251 2.18 2.13 -36.75
CA THR A 251 0.96 1.34 -36.93
C THR A 251 -0.27 2.23 -36.86
N LEU A 252 -1.34 1.83 -37.54
CA LEU A 252 -2.61 2.56 -37.49
C LEU A 252 -3.09 2.76 -36.05
N GLY A 253 -3.65 3.93 -35.77
CA GLY A 253 -4.07 4.35 -34.44
C GLY A 253 -2.99 5.07 -33.63
N MET A 254 -1.74 5.12 -34.11
CA MET A 254 -0.68 5.86 -33.40
C MET A 254 -0.91 7.38 -33.44
N THR A 255 -0.56 8.05 -32.35
CA THR A 255 -0.53 9.52 -32.29
C THR A 255 0.71 10.10 -32.97
N TYR A 256 0.74 11.43 -33.20
CA TYR A 256 1.94 12.12 -33.68
C TYR A 256 3.19 11.80 -32.87
N ASP A 257 3.09 11.87 -31.53
CA ASP A 257 4.24 11.66 -30.64
C ASP A 257 4.73 10.21 -30.67
N GLU A 258 3.80 9.25 -30.77
CA GLU A 258 4.14 7.82 -30.92
C GLU A 258 4.86 7.56 -32.24
N VAL A 259 4.39 8.15 -33.35
CA VAL A 259 5.06 8.03 -34.66
C VAL A 259 6.45 8.68 -34.64
N LYS A 260 6.60 9.86 -34.03
CA LYS A 260 7.90 10.54 -33.90
C LYS A 260 8.89 9.76 -33.05
N ALA A 261 8.42 9.00 -32.06
CA ALA A 261 9.25 8.13 -31.24
C ALA A 261 9.59 6.78 -31.91
N SER A 262 8.83 6.39 -32.95
CA SER A 262 9.01 5.16 -33.71
C SER A 262 10.30 5.15 -34.56
N LEU A 263 10.55 4.06 -35.28
CA LEU A 263 11.68 3.94 -36.21
C LEU A 263 11.67 4.99 -37.33
N TRP A 264 10.50 5.54 -37.68
CA TRP A 264 10.39 6.51 -38.76
C TRP A 264 10.81 7.91 -38.33
N GLY A 265 10.66 8.26 -37.05
CA GLY A 265 11.15 9.53 -36.51
C GLY A 265 10.34 10.76 -36.97
N GLU A 266 11.01 11.90 -37.10
CA GLU A 266 10.40 13.13 -37.61
C GLU A 266 10.26 13.09 -39.14
N PRO A 267 9.13 13.56 -39.72
CA PRO A 267 8.95 13.62 -41.17
C PRO A 267 9.81 14.72 -41.79
N ILE A 268 10.07 14.57 -43.10
CA ILE A 268 10.76 15.57 -43.91
C ILE A 268 9.85 16.78 -44.16
N ASP A 269 8.56 16.53 -44.41
CA ASP A 269 7.58 17.57 -44.68
C ASP A 269 6.18 17.15 -44.20
N ILE A 270 5.32 18.13 -43.89
CA ILE A 270 3.95 17.93 -43.41
C ILE A 270 2.99 18.80 -44.23
N ASN A 271 2.15 18.15 -45.03
CA ASN A 271 1.03 18.79 -45.72
C ASN A 271 -0.23 18.75 -44.85
N ARG A 272 -0.68 19.91 -44.36
CA ARG A 272 -1.79 20.02 -43.38
C ARG A 272 -3.01 20.74 -43.95
N THR A 273 -4.18 20.12 -43.82
CA THR A 273 -5.49 20.70 -44.18
C THR A 273 -6.40 20.70 -42.95
N VAL A 274 -7.02 21.84 -42.64
CA VAL A 274 -8.00 21.97 -41.55
C VAL A 274 -9.34 22.40 -42.14
N THR A 275 -10.40 21.69 -41.78
CA THR A 275 -11.77 21.96 -42.23
C THR A 275 -12.70 22.05 -41.02
N VAL A 276 -13.98 22.37 -41.25
CA VAL A 276 -15.01 22.32 -40.20
C VAL A 276 -15.29 20.90 -39.68
N TYR A 277 -14.83 19.87 -40.40
CA TYR A 277 -15.06 18.47 -40.08
C TYR A 277 -13.86 17.81 -39.36
N GLY A 278 -12.72 18.48 -39.27
CA GLY A 278 -11.50 17.95 -38.66
C GLY A 278 -10.22 18.42 -39.36
N SER A 279 -9.10 17.85 -38.93
CA SER A 279 -7.76 18.09 -39.46
C SER A 279 -7.19 16.84 -40.12
N TYR A 280 -6.58 17.04 -41.28
CA TYR A 280 -5.99 16.00 -42.11
C TYR A 280 -4.54 16.36 -42.42
N GLU A 281 -3.62 15.44 -42.13
CA GLU A 281 -2.19 15.65 -42.36
C GLU A 281 -1.58 14.52 -43.17
N GLN A 282 -0.75 14.84 -44.15
CA GLN A 282 0.14 13.89 -44.82
C GLN A 282 1.57 14.22 -44.41
N TRP A 283 2.25 13.25 -43.81
CA TRP A 283 3.65 13.32 -43.41
C TRP A 283 4.51 12.58 -44.44
N VAL A 284 5.56 13.25 -44.94
CA VAL A 284 6.41 12.78 -46.03
C VAL A 284 7.78 12.34 -45.49
N TYR A 285 8.22 11.12 -45.82
CA TYR A 285 9.53 10.59 -45.40
C TYR A 285 10.52 10.35 -46.57
N GLY A 286 10.08 10.60 -47.81
CA GLY A 286 10.89 10.39 -49.02
C GLY A 286 10.71 8.99 -49.62
N ASN A 287 11.28 8.76 -50.81
CA ASN A 287 11.21 7.47 -51.54
C ASN A 287 9.79 6.88 -51.75
N GLY A 288 8.76 7.74 -51.78
CA GLY A 288 7.37 7.30 -51.93
C GLY A 288 6.68 6.87 -50.62
N GLN A 289 7.30 7.11 -49.46
CA GLN A 289 6.78 6.76 -48.14
C GLN A 289 6.00 7.92 -47.50
N TYR A 290 4.76 7.65 -47.09
CA TYR A 290 3.83 8.65 -46.55
C TYR A 290 3.00 8.08 -45.40
N LEU A 291 2.72 8.91 -44.39
CA LEU A 291 1.76 8.63 -43.32
C LEU A 291 0.60 9.65 -43.39
N TYR A 292 -0.63 9.18 -43.20
CA TYR A 292 -1.83 10.02 -43.25
C TYR A 292 -2.54 10.02 -41.90
N PHE A 293 -2.79 11.20 -41.36
CA PHE A 293 -3.41 11.40 -40.06
C PHE A 293 -4.76 12.11 -40.18
N GLU A 294 -5.69 11.71 -39.32
CA GLU A 294 -6.94 12.42 -39.05
C GLU A 294 -6.97 12.77 -37.56
N ASP A 295 -7.12 14.06 -37.24
CA ASP A 295 -7.20 14.59 -35.87
C ASP A 295 -6.12 14.06 -34.90
N GLY A 296 -4.88 13.96 -35.39
CA GLY A 296 -3.76 13.49 -34.59
C GLY A 296 -3.49 12.00 -34.62
N ILE A 297 -4.31 11.22 -35.31
CA ILE A 297 -4.25 9.75 -35.32
C ILE A 297 -3.91 9.22 -36.69
N LEU A 298 -2.92 8.33 -36.78
CA LEU A 298 -2.50 7.68 -38.03
C LEU A 298 -3.61 6.76 -38.54
N THR A 299 -4.21 7.07 -39.69
CA THR A 299 -5.33 6.31 -40.26
C THR A 299 -4.95 5.48 -41.48
N SER A 300 -3.91 5.87 -42.22
CA SER A 300 -3.36 5.09 -43.34
C SER A 300 -1.90 5.43 -43.63
N PHE A 301 -1.20 4.58 -44.38
CA PHE A 301 0.17 4.81 -44.83
C PHE A 301 0.39 4.26 -46.24
N GLN A 302 1.47 4.70 -46.86
CA GLN A 302 1.98 4.22 -48.14
C GLN A 302 3.49 3.97 -47.99
N ASP A 303 3.97 2.77 -48.35
CA ASP A 303 5.36 2.33 -48.23
C ASP A 303 5.87 1.54 -49.44
#